data_AF-A0A5C7PVM9-F1
#
_entry.id   AF-A0A5C7PVM9-F1
#
_cell.length_a   1.000
_cell.length_b   1.000
_cell.length_c   1.000
_cell.angle_alpha   90.00
_cell.angle_beta   90.00
_cell.angle_gamma   90.00
#
_symmetry.space_group_name_H-M   'P 1'
#
loop_
_entity.id
_entity.type
_entity.pdbx_description
1 polymer ?
#
loop_
_entity_poly.entity_id
_entity_poly.type
_entity_poly.pdbx_seq_one_letter_code
_entity_poly.pdbx_strand_id
1 'polypeptide(L)'
;MAAERGAERIILVGYDCQKTDGKVHSHGDHPEGLGNAGSMPLWPARFAQCAEWLRRRGVSVVNCSRATALSSFKRGDLEAELNA
;
A
#
# COMPACT_ATOMS: atom_id res chain seq x y z
N MET A 1 6.90 7.27 7.28
CA MET A 1 7.79 8.31 6.73
C MET A 1 7.05 9.53 6.21
N ALA A 2 6.12 9.43 5.24
CA ALA A 2 5.41 10.61 4.72
C ALA A 2 4.73 11.46 5.82
N ALA A 3 3.94 10.84 6.69
CA ALA A 3 3.31 11.51 7.83
C ALA A 3 4.32 12.15 8.81
N GLU A 4 5.43 11.48 9.09
CA GLU A 4 6.51 12.03 9.94
C GLU A 4 7.16 13.27 9.33
N ARG A 5 7.05 13.45 8.01
CA ARG A 5 7.52 14.63 7.29
C ARG A 5 6.43 15.69 7.14
N GLY A 6 5.29 15.55 7.82
CA GLY A 6 4.20 16.51 7.81
C GLY A 6 3.16 16.31 6.71
N ALA A 7 3.13 15.17 6.02
CA ALA A 7 2.07 14.90 5.06
C ALA A 7 0.73 14.62 5.79
N GLU A 8 -0.27 15.44 5.52
CA GLU A 8 -1.62 15.30 6.08
C GLU A 8 -2.54 14.44 5.20
N ARG A 9 -2.20 14.29 3.92
CA ARG A 9 -2.90 13.44 2.95
C ARG A 9 -1.90 12.58 2.18
N ILE A 10 -2.19 11.29 2.07
CA ILE A 10 -1.34 10.30 1.39
C ILE A 10 -2.19 9.50 0.39
N ILE A 11 -1.76 9.50 -0.88
CA ILE A 11 -2.33 8.65 -1.93
C ILE A 11 -1.36 7.48 -2.15
N LEU A 12 -1.84 6.25 -2.00
CA LEU A 12 -1.06 5.04 -2.23
C LEU A 12 -1.31 4.52 -3.66
N VAL A 13 -0.24 4.19 -4.38
CA VAL A 13 -0.28 3.59 -5.71
C VAL A 13 0.72 2.43 -5.77
N GLY A 14 0.29 1.26 -6.27
CA GLY A 14 1.11 0.04 -6.31
C GLY A 14 1.28 -0.66 -4.96
N TYR A 15 0.43 -0.34 -3.98
CA TYR A 15 0.39 -0.96 -2.65
C TYR A 15 -0.60 -2.13 -2.65
N ASP A 16 -0.31 -3.14 -3.46
CA ASP A 16 -1.20 -4.27 -3.69
C ASP A 16 -1.16 -5.24 -2.49
N CYS A 17 0.04 -5.53 -1.97
CA CYS A 17 0.26 -6.51 -0.88
C CYS A 17 -0.36 -7.89 -1.15
N GLN A 18 -0.45 -8.26 -2.42
CA GLN A 18 -0.93 -9.55 -2.89
C GLN A 18 -0.20 -9.93 -4.18
N LYS A 19 -0.38 -11.17 -4.63
CA LYS A 19 -0.05 -11.54 -6.00
C LYS A 19 -1.14 -11.05 -6.94
N THR A 20 -0.73 -10.56 -8.10
CA THR A 20 -1.61 -10.27 -9.23
C THR A 20 -1.13 -11.11 -10.40
N ASP A 21 -2.03 -11.91 -10.98
CA ASP A 21 -1.70 -12.88 -12.03
C ASP A 21 -0.56 -13.84 -11.66
N GLY A 22 -0.51 -14.24 -10.38
CA GLY A 22 0.52 -15.13 -9.83
C GLY A 22 1.89 -14.48 -9.60
N LYS A 23 2.10 -13.22 -9.99
CA LYS A 23 3.38 -12.50 -9.87
C LYS A 23 3.55 -11.89 -8.47
N VAL A 24 4.79 -11.92 -7.97
CA VAL A 24 5.15 -11.36 -6.66
C VAL A 24 5.44 -9.86 -6.74
N HIS A 25 5.88 -9.39 -7.90
CA HIS A 25 6.20 -7.99 -8.18
C HIS A 25 5.52 -7.53 -9.47
N SER A 26 5.54 -6.22 -9.72
CA SER A 26 5.18 -5.66 -11.03
C SER A 26 6.25 -5.94 -12.10
N HIS A 27 7.43 -6.41 -11.69
CA HIS A 27 8.49 -6.95 -12.54
C HIS A 27 8.66 -8.47 -12.29
N GLY A 28 9.62 -9.10 -12.98
CA GLY A 28 9.94 -10.51 -12.76
C GLY A 28 10.52 -10.80 -11.37
N ASP A 29 10.56 -12.07 -10.99
CA ASP A 29 11.23 -12.48 -9.77
C ASP A 29 12.72 -12.17 -9.84
N HIS A 30 13.32 -11.90 -8.68
CA HIS A 30 14.75 -11.68 -8.60
C HIS A 30 15.52 -12.97 -8.92
N PRO A 31 16.75 -12.85 -9.45
CA PRO A 31 17.63 -14.00 -9.68
C PRO A 31 18.01 -14.69 -8.37
N GLU A 32 18.56 -15.90 -8.49
CA GLU A 32 19.06 -16.68 -7.37
C GLU A 32 20.04 -15.86 -6.49
N GLY A 33 19.92 -16.03 -5.17
CA GLY A 33 20.68 -15.26 -4.18
C GLY A 33 19.98 -14.00 -3.66
N LEU A 34 18.86 -13.58 -4.28
CA LEU A 34 18.01 -12.50 -3.80
C LEU A 34 16.63 -13.02 -3.41
N GLY A 35 16.11 -12.53 -2.28
CA GLY A 35 14.77 -12.88 -1.81
C GLY A 35 13.68 -12.14 -2.59
N ASN A 36 12.58 -12.84 -2.86
CA ASN A 36 11.32 -12.21 -3.26
C ASN A 36 10.47 -11.89 -2.01
N ALA A 37 9.28 -11.30 -2.20
CA ALA A 37 8.39 -10.87 -1.10
C ALA A 37 7.74 -12.02 -0.29
N GLY A 38 8.54 -12.94 0.29
CA GLY A 38 8.05 -14.08 1.07
C GLY A 38 7.27 -13.70 2.33
N SER A 39 7.49 -12.50 2.87
CA SER A 39 6.73 -11.98 4.02
C SER A 39 5.41 -11.29 3.66
N MET A 40 5.06 -11.22 2.36
CA MET A 40 3.86 -10.54 1.87
C MET A 40 2.56 -10.94 2.57
N PRO A 41 2.32 -12.22 2.95
CA PRO A 41 1.10 -12.59 3.68
C PRO A 41 0.92 -11.85 5.02
N LEU A 42 2.00 -11.34 5.62
CA LEU A 42 1.97 -10.60 6.88
C LEU A 42 1.70 -9.11 6.70
N TRP A 43 1.81 -8.58 5.47
CA TRP A 43 1.75 -7.15 5.21
C TRP A 43 0.37 -6.54 5.51
N PRO A 44 -0.77 -7.15 5.14
CA PRO A 44 -2.09 -6.57 5.45
C PRO A 44 -2.27 -6.25 6.94
N ALA A 45 -1.87 -7.17 7.84
CA ALA A 45 -1.96 -6.94 9.29
C ALA A 45 -1.06 -5.79 9.76
N ARG A 46 0.15 -5.65 9.19
CA ARG A 46 1.07 -4.56 9.51
C ARG A 46 0.58 -3.21 8.98
N PHE A 47 0.00 -3.19 7.79
CA PHE A 47 -0.64 -2.00 7.23
C PHE A 47 -1.88 -1.59 8.03
N ALA A 48 -2.64 -2.54 8.59
CA ALA A 48 -3.74 -2.22 9.49
C ALA A 48 -3.26 -1.49 10.76
N GLN A 49 -2.16 -1.95 11.37
CA GLN A 49 -1.56 -1.25 12.51
C GLN A 49 -1.07 0.16 12.14
N CYS A 50 -0.47 0.31 10.94
CA CYS A 50 -0.04 1.59 10.41
C CYS A 50 -1.23 2.54 10.14
N ALA A 51 -2.31 2.02 9.56
CA ALA A 51 -3.53 2.77 9.29
C ALA A 51 -4.13 3.35 10.59
N GLU A 52 -4.19 2.53 11.65
CA GLU A 52 -4.66 2.97 12.97
C GLU A 52 -3.76 4.04 13.60
N TRP A 53 -2.45 3.96 13.38
CA TRP A 53 -1.51 4.98 13.84
C TRP A 53 -1.67 6.31 13.07
N LEU A 54 -1.90 6.24 11.75
CA LEU A 54 -2.12 7.41 10.87
C LEU A 54 -3.45 8.08 11.17
N ARG A 55 -4.52 7.29 11.34
CA ARG A 55 -5.87 7.77 11.69
C ARG A 55 -5.87 8.57 12.98
N ARG A 56 -5.18 8.10 14.01
CA ARG A 56 -5.04 8.81 15.29
C ARG A 56 -4.29 10.15 15.19
N ARG A 57 -3.52 10.35 14.12
CA ARG A 57 -2.82 11.60 13.82
C ARG A 57 -3.57 12.50 12.85
N GLY A 58 -4.79 12.12 12.47
CA GLY A 58 -5.60 12.88 11.52
C GLY A 58 -5.09 12.81 10.08
N VAL A 59 -4.17 11.90 9.76
CA VAL A 59 -3.65 11.76 8.39
C VAL A 59 -4.65 10.98 7.54
N SER A 60 -5.09 11.60 6.44
CA SER A 60 -5.98 10.97 5.47
C SER A 60 -5.19 10.10 4.50
N VAL A 61 -5.65 8.86 4.29
CA VAL A 61 -4.99 7.92 3.38
C VAL A 61 -6.02 7.28 2.47
N VAL A 62 -5.74 7.30 1.16
CA VAL A 62 -6.52 6.60 0.14
C VAL A 62 -5.61 5.67 -0.65
N ASN A 63 -6.08 4.45 -0.93
CA ASN A 63 -5.38 3.51 -1.77
C ASN A 63 -6.00 3.47 -3.17
N CYS A 64 -5.25 3.95 -4.15
CA CYS A 64 -5.62 4.01 -5.55
C CYS A 64 -4.95 2.89 -6.38
N SER A 65 -4.40 1.86 -5.72
CA SER A 65 -3.89 0.68 -6.39
C SER A 65 -5.04 -0.11 -7.05
N ARG A 66 -4.84 -0.61 -8.26
CA ARG A 66 -5.89 -1.28 -9.07
C ARG A 66 -6.37 -2.57 -8.42
N ALA A 67 -5.45 -3.39 -7.91
CA ALA A 67 -5.74 -4.58 -7.10
C ALA A 67 -5.00 -4.43 -5.77
N THR A 68 -5.63 -4.81 -4.66
CA THR A 68 -4.96 -4.75 -3.34
C THR A 68 -5.67 -5.63 -2.32
N ALA A 69 -4.89 -6.27 -1.46
CA ALA A 69 -5.34 -6.98 -0.28
C ALA A 69 -5.46 -6.07 0.95
N LEU A 70 -5.07 -4.79 0.83
CA LEU A 70 -5.19 -3.83 1.92
C LEU A 70 -6.63 -3.35 2.06
N SER A 71 -7.34 -3.88 3.06
CA SER A 71 -8.68 -3.43 3.44
C SER A 71 -8.67 -2.30 4.49
N SER A 72 -7.50 -1.95 5.04
CA SER A 72 -7.37 -0.95 6.09
C SER A 72 -7.41 0.50 5.62
N PHE A 73 -7.50 0.75 4.31
CA PHE A 73 -7.57 2.08 3.71
C PHE A 73 -8.78 2.19 2.79
N LYS A 74 -9.38 3.39 2.73
CA LYS A 74 -10.40 3.69 1.72
C LYS A 74 -9.79 3.50 0.33
N ARG A 75 -10.55 2.91 -0.60
CA ARG A 75 -10.17 2.84 -2.02
C ARG A 75 -10.64 4.09 -2.76
N GLY A 76 -9.84 4.53 -3.73
CA GLY A 76 -10.16 5.67 -4.58
C GLY A 76 -9.67 5.46 -6.01
N ASP A 77 -10.24 6.25 -6.92
CA ASP A 77 -9.71 6.40 -8.27
C ASP A 77 -8.51 7.37 -8.25
N LEU A 78 -7.45 7.08 -8.99
CA LEU A 78 -6.21 7.87 -8.88
C LEU A 78 -6.40 9.27 -9.46
N GLU A 79 -6.96 9.36 -10.66
CA GLU A 79 -7.21 10.60 -11.38
C GLU A 79 -8.18 11.49 -10.59
N ALA A 80 -9.25 10.94 -10.01
CA ALA A 80 -10.15 11.70 -9.17
C ALA A 80 -9.47 12.24 -7.91
N GLU A 81 -8.70 11.40 -7.20
CA GLU A 81 -8.05 11.81 -5.94
C GLU A 81 -6.89 12.81 -6.18
N LEU A 82 -6.27 12.84 -7.35
CA LEU A 82 -5.26 13.84 -7.72
C LEU A 82 -5.85 15.22 -8.05
N ASN A 83 -7.10 15.28 -8.50
CA ASN A 83 -7.78 16.51 -8.92
C ASN A 83 -8.78 17.06 -7.88
N ALA A 84 -8.85 16.43 -6.69
CA ALA A 84 -9.74 16.81 -5.60
C ALA A 84 -9.17 17.89 -4.68
#